data_AF-A0A7Y1G016-F1
#
_entry.id   AF-A0A7Y1G016-F1
#
_cell.length_a   1.000
_cell.length_b   1.000
_cell.length_c   1.000
_cell.angle_alpha   90.00
_cell.angle_beta   90.00
_cell.angle_gamma   90.00
#
_symmetry.space_group_name_H-M   'P 1'
#
loop_
_entity.id
_entity.type
_entity.pdbx_description
1 polymer ?
#
loop_
_entity_poly.entity_id
_entity_poly.type
_entity_poly.pdbx_seq_one_letter_code
_entity_poly.pdbx_strand_id
1 'polypeptide(L)'
;MPTLAGKALSEELESYIPLCNGHPLGACLVLDADRTLCIEDTGLLVGRALGIEGSIRRTFEQLGYKDEAFTAVSGLWSAIPKEAYVSELERVADAIRLRACWQEILNTLADQVPVMVVTAGIPQVWRRTLSNAGHDRIPVFGGCHQELDRYAISARSKGDIVGALRELGWIVIAAGDSLVDLPMLTAADMALFVPDSKGSPALRSELAGVPSVRHLLVDDRRFDGLPTCTAAEAAEMIIQGGKWSAN
;
A
#
# COMPACT_ATOMS: atom_id res chain seq x y z
N MET A 1 3.14 13.82 -18.90
CA MET A 1 3.73 13.51 -17.58
C MET A 1 2.59 13.21 -16.63
N PRO A 2 2.61 12.08 -15.91
CA PRO A 2 1.66 11.80 -14.85
C PRO A 2 1.82 12.89 -13.81
N THR A 3 0.72 13.53 -13.45
CA THR A 3 0.72 14.46 -12.33
C THR A 3 0.86 13.66 -11.04
N LEU A 4 1.41 14.25 -9.98
CA LEU A 4 1.22 13.67 -8.65
C LEU A 4 -0.29 13.56 -8.38
N ALA A 5 -0.67 12.49 -7.69
CA ALA A 5 -2.01 11.94 -7.53
C ALA A 5 -3.18 12.96 -7.60
N GLY A 6 -3.09 14.08 -6.87
CA GLY A 6 -3.90 15.28 -7.12
C GLY A 6 -5.42 15.04 -7.23
N LYS A 7 -6.12 15.91 -7.98
CA LYS A 7 -7.59 15.85 -8.13
C LYS A 7 -8.09 14.56 -8.78
N ALA A 8 -7.34 14.02 -9.75
CA ALA A 8 -7.74 12.82 -10.48
C ALA A 8 -7.80 11.58 -9.56
N LEU A 9 -6.88 11.47 -8.61
CA LEU A 9 -6.93 10.45 -7.58
C LEU A 9 -8.17 10.61 -6.68
N SER A 10 -8.50 11.83 -6.26
CA SER A 10 -9.67 12.08 -5.41
C SER A 10 -10.98 11.65 -6.11
N GLU A 11 -11.15 12.02 -7.38
CA GLU A 11 -12.31 11.62 -8.18
C GLU A 11 -12.39 10.09 -8.35
N GLU A 12 -11.24 9.42 -8.51
CA GLU A 12 -11.19 7.96 -8.57
C GLU A 12 -11.52 7.32 -7.22
N LEU A 13 -10.99 7.85 -6.12
CA LEU A 13 -11.21 7.37 -4.75
C LEU A 13 -12.71 7.40 -4.40
N GLU A 14 -13.39 8.51 -4.69
CA GLU A 14 -14.83 8.65 -4.45
C GLU A 14 -15.67 7.61 -5.21
N SER A 15 -15.22 7.16 -6.38
CA SER A 15 -15.94 6.15 -7.18
C SER A 15 -15.90 4.74 -6.58
N TYR A 16 -14.93 4.45 -5.70
CA TYR A 16 -14.74 3.14 -5.08
C TYR A 16 -15.23 3.04 -3.65
N ILE A 17 -15.64 4.16 -3.04
CA ILE A 17 -15.95 4.20 -1.61
C ILE A 17 -17.43 4.49 -1.41
N PRO A 18 -18.22 3.50 -0.97
CA PRO A 18 -19.66 3.64 -0.89
C PRO A 18 -20.04 4.60 0.25
N LEU A 19 -20.67 5.71 -0.10
CA LEU A 19 -21.31 6.62 0.86
C LEU A 19 -22.81 6.32 0.93
N CYS A 20 -23.35 6.19 2.13
CA CYS A 20 -24.79 6.04 2.35
C CYS A 20 -25.37 7.39 2.76
N ASN A 21 -26.28 7.94 1.95
CA ASN A 21 -26.83 9.29 2.13
C ASN A 21 -25.74 10.38 2.29
N GLY A 22 -24.60 10.22 1.63
CA GLY A 22 -23.46 11.14 1.74
C GLY A 22 -22.60 10.95 3.00
N HIS A 23 -22.82 9.88 3.78
CA HIS A 23 -22.05 9.58 4.98
C HIS A 23 -21.36 8.21 4.92
N PRO A 24 -20.15 8.09 5.48
CA PRO A 24 -19.43 6.83 5.62
C PRO A 24 -20.11 5.94 6.68
N LEU A 25 -20.02 4.63 6.46
CA LEU A 25 -20.75 3.63 7.25
C LEU A 25 -19.89 2.87 8.27
N GLY A 26 -18.61 3.20 8.42
CA GLY A 26 -17.75 2.51 9.38
C GLY A 26 -16.27 2.69 9.10
N ALA A 27 -15.54 1.57 9.07
CA ALA A 27 -14.12 1.54 8.79
C ALA A 27 -13.81 1.19 7.33
N CYS A 28 -12.65 1.64 6.86
CA CYS A 28 -12.04 1.17 5.63
C CYS A 28 -10.56 0.80 5.87
N LEU A 29 -10.07 -0.13 5.05
CA LEU A 29 -8.70 -0.63 5.10
C LEU A 29 -7.91 -0.11 3.89
N VAL A 30 -6.79 0.56 4.16
CA VAL A 30 -5.85 1.06 3.15
C VAL A 30 -4.54 0.30 3.27
N LEU A 31 -4.11 -0.35 2.19
CA LEU A 31 -2.97 -1.25 2.20
C LEU A 31 -1.88 -0.72 1.27
N ASP A 32 -0.66 -0.58 1.78
CA ASP A 32 0.50 -0.67 0.90
C ASP A 32 0.62 -2.09 0.32
N ALA A 33 1.40 -2.23 -0.75
CA ALA A 33 1.49 -3.44 -1.53
C ALA A 33 2.84 -4.15 -1.37
N ASP A 34 3.92 -3.59 -1.92
CA ASP A 34 5.25 -4.21 -1.92
C ASP A 34 5.78 -4.41 -0.51
N ARG A 35 6.27 -5.62 -0.19
CA ARG A 35 6.72 -6.04 1.16
C ARG A 35 5.66 -5.98 2.28
N THR A 36 4.51 -5.37 2.02
CA THR A 36 3.33 -5.37 2.88
C THR A 36 2.45 -6.58 2.58
N LEU A 37 1.84 -6.65 1.39
CA LEU A 37 0.95 -7.75 0.96
C LEU A 37 1.71 -9.03 0.62
N CYS A 38 2.93 -8.92 0.10
CA CYS A 38 3.86 -10.03 -0.15
C CYS A 38 5.20 -9.79 0.54
N ILE A 39 6.18 -10.67 0.35
CA ILE A 39 7.54 -10.49 0.91
C ILE A 39 8.42 -9.69 -0.06
N GLU A 40 8.09 -9.78 -1.35
CA GLU A 40 8.84 -9.25 -2.47
C GLU A 40 8.63 -7.74 -2.66
N ASP A 41 9.59 -7.14 -3.36
CA ASP A 41 9.48 -5.81 -3.93
C ASP A 41 9.35 -5.96 -5.45
N THR A 42 8.15 -5.80 -5.97
CA THR A 42 7.82 -6.02 -7.37
C THR A 42 8.51 -4.99 -8.27
N GLY A 43 8.62 -3.73 -7.83
CA GLY A 43 9.38 -2.70 -8.54
C GLY A 43 10.86 -3.08 -8.69
N LEU A 44 11.46 -3.66 -7.64
CA LEU A 44 12.81 -4.19 -7.68
C LEU A 44 12.96 -5.39 -8.63
N LEU A 45 12.01 -6.34 -8.59
CA LEU A 45 12.04 -7.54 -9.44
C LEU A 45 11.94 -7.17 -10.92
N VAL A 46 10.95 -6.36 -11.28
CA VAL A 46 10.75 -5.86 -12.65
C VAL A 46 11.95 -5.00 -13.07
N GLY A 47 12.43 -4.12 -12.19
CA GLY A 47 13.54 -3.21 -12.47
C GLY A 47 14.85 -3.94 -12.73
N ARG A 48 15.08 -5.08 -12.06
CA ARG A 48 16.22 -5.97 -12.33
C ARG A 48 16.11 -6.63 -13.69
N ALA A 49 14.95 -7.21 -14.00
CA ALA A 49 14.73 -7.89 -15.27
C ALA A 49 14.88 -6.94 -16.47
N LEU A 50 14.47 -5.68 -16.31
CA LEU A 50 14.58 -4.64 -17.35
C LEU A 50 15.88 -3.83 -17.29
N GLY A 51 16.80 -4.14 -16.36
CA GLY A 51 18.12 -3.51 -16.28
C GLY A 51 18.13 -2.06 -15.78
N ILE A 52 17.09 -1.61 -15.07
CA ILE A 52 16.95 -0.23 -14.57
C ILE A 52 16.98 -0.08 -13.04
N GLU A 53 17.09 -1.18 -12.28
CA GLU A 53 17.23 -1.16 -10.81
C GLU A 53 18.28 -0.13 -10.35
N GLY A 54 19.48 -0.16 -10.93
CA GLY A 54 20.58 0.71 -10.51
C GLY A 54 20.26 2.20 -10.69
N SER A 55 19.54 2.55 -11.76
CA SER A 55 19.11 3.92 -12.04
C SER A 55 18.01 4.37 -11.07
N ILE A 56 17.04 3.50 -10.78
CA ILE A 56 15.97 3.75 -9.80
C ILE A 56 16.59 3.99 -8.42
N ARG A 57 17.45 3.08 -7.98
CA ARG A 57 18.14 3.17 -6.69
C ARG A 57 18.93 4.48 -6.56
N ARG A 58 19.75 4.81 -7.56
CA ARG A 58 20.53 6.05 -7.56
C ARG A 58 19.64 7.29 -7.47
N THR A 59 18.49 7.28 -8.13
CA THR A 59 17.54 8.39 -8.10
C THR A 59 17.01 8.63 -6.68
N PHE A 60 16.57 7.58 -5.98
CA PHE A 60 16.13 7.71 -4.59
C PHE A 60 17.27 8.04 -3.62
N GLU A 61 18.49 7.52 -3.83
CA GLU A 61 19.65 7.88 -3.02
C GLU A 61 20.01 9.37 -3.15
N GLN A 62 19.84 9.96 -4.33
CA GLN A 62 20.17 11.36 -4.60
C GLN A 62 19.08 12.33 -4.15
N LEU A 63 17.81 11.99 -4.41
CA LEU A 63 16.67 12.90 -4.21
C LEU A 63 15.91 12.62 -2.90
N GLY A 64 16.18 11.48 -2.25
CA GLY A 64 15.37 10.96 -1.16
C GLY A 64 13.98 10.50 -1.65
N TYR A 65 13.10 10.16 -0.71
CA TYR A 65 11.71 9.78 -1.01
C TYR A 65 10.80 11.01 -1.17
N LYS A 66 11.23 11.99 -1.96
CA LYS A 66 10.45 13.19 -2.29
C LYS A 66 9.72 13.01 -3.62
N ASP A 67 8.72 13.83 -3.85
CA ASP A 67 7.87 13.78 -5.06
C ASP A 67 8.67 13.85 -6.37
N GLU A 68 9.78 14.60 -6.40
CA GLU A 68 10.67 14.71 -7.55
C GLU A 68 11.34 13.37 -7.88
N ALA A 69 11.66 12.55 -6.87
CA ALA A 69 12.23 11.22 -7.05
C ALA A 69 11.24 10.27 -7.70
N PHE A 70 9.98 10.26 -7.25
CA PHE A 70 8.92 9.45 -7.84
C PHE A 70 8.63 9.87 -9.29
N THR A 71 8.67 11.17 -9.57
CA THR A 71 8.51 11.70 -10.94
C THR A 71 9.67 11.26 -11.84
N ALA A 72 10.92 11.35 -11.36
CA ALA A 72 12.10 10.94 -12.11
C ALA A 72 12.12 9.42 -12.36
N VAL A 73 11.80 8.61 -11.35
CA VAL A 73 11.64 7.16 -11.49
C VAL A 73 10.53 6.82 -12.48
N SER A 74 9.45 7.60 -12.51
CA SER A 74 8.40 7.41 -13.50
C SER A 74 8.90 7.62 -14.94
N GLY A 75 9.78 8.60 -15.14
CA GLY A 75 10.49 8.79 -16.40
C GLY A 75 11.36 7.58 -16.78
N LEU A 76 12.05 6.96 -15.81
CA LEU A 76 12.86 5.77 -16.05
C LEU A 76 12.02 4.57 -16.51
N TRP A 77 10.89 4.33 -15.85
CA TRP A 77 9.97 3.27 -16.26
C TRP A 77 9.44 3.48 -17.68
N SER A 78 9.12 4.74 -18.01
CA SER A 78 8.50 5.09 -19.29
C SER A 78 9.49 5.17 -20.45
N ALA A 79 10.79 5.10 -20.17
CA ALA A 79 11.82 4.96 -21.18
C ALA A 79 11.98 3.50 -21.66
N ILE A 80 11.37 2.53 -20.96
CA ILE A 80 11.36 1.14 -21.39
C ILE A 80 10.33 0.95 -22.50
N PRO A 81 10.62 0.17 -23.56
CA PRO A 81 9.63 -0.22 -24.54
C PRO A 81 8.41 -0.87 -23.88
N LYS A 82 7.22 -0.36 -24.19
CA LYS A 82 5.95 -0.72 -23.53
C LYS A 82 5.70 -2.23 -23.53
N GLU A 83 6.00 -2.92 -24.63
CA GLU A 83 5.79 -4.36 -24.77
C GLU A 83 6.70 -5.15 -23.79
N ALA A 84 7.96 -4.74 -23.67
CA ALA A 84 8.90 -5.34 -22.73
C ALA A 84 8.49 -5.07 -21.28
N TYR A 85 8.03 -3.85 -21.00
CA TYR A 85 7.52 -3.48 -19.69
C TYR A 85 6.32 -4.36 -19.31
N VAL A 86 5.26 -4.38 -20.12
CA VAL A 86 4.03 -5.15 -19.85
C VAL A 86 4.30 -6.64 -19.71
N SER A 87 5.10 -7.24 -20.61
CA SER A 87 5.43 -8.66 -20.54
C SER A 87 6.12 -9.04 -19.21
N GLU A 88 6.97 -8.16 -18.69
CA GLU A 88 7.67 -8.41 -17.43
C GLU A 88 6.75 -8.22 -16.21
N LEU A 89 5.79 -7.30 -16.26
CA LEU A 89 4.81 -7.13 -15.20
C LEU A 89 3.96 -8.40 -15.01
N GLU A 90 3.49 -8.98 -16.11
CA GLU A 90 2.70 -10.22 -16.09
C GLU A 90 3.51 -11.38 -15.51
N ARG A 91 4.75 -11.54 -15.97
CA ARG A 91 5.67 -12.56 -15.48
C ARG A 91 5.92 -12.45 -13.97
N VAL A 92 6.13 -11.23 -13.47
CA VAL A 92 6.33 -10.99 -12.03
C VAL A 92 5.04 -11.25 -11.28
N ALA A 93 3.89 -10.72 -11.72
CA ALA A 93 2.61 -10.90 -11.06
C ALA A 93 2.22 -12.39 -10.87
N ASP A 94 2.48 -13.22 -11.87
CA ASP A 94 2.18 -14.65 -11.81
C ASP A 94 3.08 -15.41 -10.79
N ALA A 95 4.23 -14.84 -10.42
CA ALA A 95 5.13 -15.37 -9.41
C ALA A 95 4.85 -14.87 -7.98
N ILE A 96 4.18 -13.73 -7.82
CA ILE A 96 3.88 -13.16 -6.50
C ILE A 96 2.78 -13.95 -5.78
N ARG A 97 2.94 -14.12 -4.47
CA ARG A 97 1.91 -14.68 -3.59
C ARG A 97 1.66 -13.74 -2.43
N LEU A 98 0.39 -13.59 -2.05
CA LEU A 98 0.03 -12.86 -0.84
C LEU A 98 0.58 -13.62 0.38
N ARG A 99 0.99 -12.88 1.42
CA ARG A 99 1.28 -13.45 2.73
C ARG A 99 0.02 -14.11 3.27
N ALA A 100 0.20 -15.22 4.01
CA ALA A 100 -0.91 -15.98 4.57
C ALA A 100 -1.84 -15.12 5.46
N CYS A 101 -1.27 -14.22 6.27
CA CYS A 101 -2.04 -13.29 7.09
C CYS A 101 -2.95 -12.38 6.26
N TRP A 102 -2.48 -11.86 5.11
CA TRP A 102 -3.29 -11.02 4.25
C TRP A 102 -4.35 -11.81 3.50
N GLN A 103 -4.04 -13.04 3.09
CA GLN A 103 -5.08 -13.91 2.52
C GLN A 103 -6.20 -14.18 3.54
N GLU A 104 -5.87 -14.44 4.80
CA GLU A 104 -6.85 -14.63 5.88
C GLU A 104 -7.68 -13.36 6.15
N ILE A 105 -7.01 -12.21 6.29
CA ILE A 105 -7.67 -10.91 6.51
C ILE A 105 -8.61 -10.59 5.34
N LEU A 106 -8.13 -10.67 4.10
CA LEU A 106 -8.93 -10.29 2.93
C LEU A 106 -10.09 -11.24 2.67
N ASN A 107 -9.92 -12.55 2.88
CA ASN A 107 -11.02 -13.52 2.81
C ASN A 107 -12.13 -13.22 3.82
N THR A 108 -11.77 -12.62 4.96
CA THR A 108 -12.73 -12.25 6.00
C THR A 108 -13.39 -10.90 5.68
N LEU A 109 -12.61 -9.93 5.20
CA LEU A 109 -13.00 -8.52 5.18
C LEU A 109 -13.52 -7.99 3.85
N ALA A 110 -13.07 -8.53 2.71
CA ALA A 110 -13.19 -7.85 1.42
C ALA A 110 -14.65 -7.56 0.99
N ASP A 111 -15.61 -8.35 1.47
CA ASP A 111 -17.05 -8.14 1.20
C ASP A 111 -17.78 -7.37 2.33
N GLN A 112 -17.12 -7.08 3.45
CA GLN A 112 -17.72 -6.45 4.64
C GLN A 112 -17.29 -5.01 4.85
N VAL A 113 -16.04 -4.68 4.52
CA VAL A 113 -15.47 -3.34 4.67
C VAL A 113 -14.81 -2.92 3.37
N PRO A 114 -14.84 -1.63 2.98
CA PRO A 114 -14.06 -1.15 1.86
C PRO A 114 -12.57 -1.41 2.10
N VAL A 115 -11.94 -2.12 1.17
CA VAL A 115 -10.50 -2.36 1.14
C VAL A 115 -9.94 -1.72 -0.13
N MET A 116 -8.79 -1.07 -0.02
CA MET A 116 -8.06 -0.53 -1.16
C MET A 116 -6.56 -0.72 -1.01
N VAL A 117 -5.87 -0.88 -2.14
CA VAL A 117 -4.42 -0.90 -2.20
C VAL A 117 -3.92 0.44 -2.73
N VAL A 118 -2.95 1.03 -2.04
CA VAL A 118 -2.28 2.27 -2.42
C VAL A 118 -0.78 2.00 -2.50
N THR A 119 -0.23 1.98 -3.71
CA THR A 119 1.18 1.66 -3.95
C THR A 119 1.90 2.78 -4.69
N ALA A 120 3.15 3.05 -4.31
CA ALA A 120 4.08 3.87 -5.08
C ALA A 120 4.77 3.08 -6.22
N GLY A 121 4.54 1.77 -6.27
CA GLY A 121 5.07 0.84 -7.26
C GLY A 121 4.15 0.68 -8.47
N ILE A 122 4.16 -0.53 -9.04
CA ILE A 122 3.54 -0.84 -10.33
C ILE A 122 2.12 -1.41 -10.12
N PRO A 123 1.04 -0.63 -10.33
CA PRO A 123 -0.31 -1.05 -9.94
C PRO A 123 -0.82 -2.25 -10.75
N GLN A 124 -0.37 -2.45 -11.99
CA GLN A 124 -0.80 -3.55 -12.85
C GLN A 124 -0.38 -4.91 -12.27
N VAL A 125 0.81 -4.99 -11.66
CA VAL A 125 1.27 -6.20 -10.96
C VAL A 125 0.29 -6.54 -9.84
N TRP A 126 -0.08 -5.54 -9.04
CA TRP A 126 -0.96 -5.72 -7.89
C TRP A 126 -2.40 -6.05 -8.25
N ARG A 127 -2.97 -5.43 -9.30
CA ARG A 127 -4.29 -5.80 -9.81
C ARG A 127 -4.34 -7.28 -10.21
N ARG A 128 -3.30 -7.77 -10.90
CA ARG A 128 -3.22 -9.18 -11.29
C ARG A 128 -2.94 -10.11 -10.12
N THR A 129 -2.05 -9.76 -9.21
CA THR A 129 -1.78 -10.54 -7.99
C THR A 129 -3.03 -10.72 -7.13
N LEU A 130 -3.81 -9.66 -6.94
CA LEU A 130 -5.08 -9.72 -6.21
C LEU A 130 -6.12 -10.56 -6.95
N SER A 131 -6.24 -10.40 -8.26
CA SER A 131 -7.13 -11.23 -9.09
C SER A 131 -6.76 -12.72 -9.00
N ASN A 132 -5.48 -13.05 -9.09
CA ASN A 132 -4.97 -14.42 -8.93
C ASN A 132 -5.29 -15.01 -7.55
N ALA A 133 -5.44 -14.16 -6.52
CA ALA A 133 -5.82 -14.54 -5.17
C ALA A 133 -7.33 -14.53 -4.91
N GLY A 134 -8.17 -14.19 -5.90
CA GLY A 134 -9.63 -14.12 -5.74
C GLY A 134 -10.16 -12.79 -5.19
N HIS A 135 -9.38 -11.72 -5.27
CA HIS A 135 -9.70 -10.38 -4.76
C HIS A 135 -9.69 -9.30 -5.85
N ASP A 136 -10.18 -9.63 -7.05
CA ASP A 136 -10.20 -8.75 -8.23
C ASP A 136 -11.01 -7.45 -8.04
N ARG A 137 -11.91 -7.43 -7.06
CA ARG A 137 -12.74 -6.26 -6.72
C ARG A 137 -12.02 -5.19 -5.91
N ILE A 138 -10.87 -5.50 -5.32
CA ILE A 138 -10.13 -4.54 -4.51
C ILE A 138 -9.45 -3.52 -5.45
N PRO A 139 -9.81 -2.23 -5.38
CA PRO A 139 -9.18 -1.21 -6.20
C PRO A 139 -7.70 -1.04 -5.84
N VAL A 140 -6.88 -0.82 -6.87
CA VAL A 140 -5.45 -0.53 -6.74
C VAL A 140 -5.17 0.86 -7.28
N PHE A 141 -4.88 1.77 -6.37
CA PHE A 141 -4.39 3.11 -6.62
C PHE A 141 -2.87 3.07 -6.64
N GLY A 142 -2.31 3.42 -7.78
CA GLY A 142 -0.87 3.40 -7.97
C GLY A 142 -0.53 3.93 -9.34
N GLY A 143 0.75 4.16 -9.56
CA GLY A 143 1.23 4.52 -10.88
C GLY A 143 2.67 4.98 -10.86
N CYS A 144 3.39 4.55 -11.88
CA CYS A 144 4.78 4.93 -12.09
C CYS A 144 5.13 4.98 -13.58
N HIS A 145 4.23 4.70 -14.51
CA HIS A 145 4.49 4.76 -15.95
C HIS A 145 3.64 5.82 -16.64
N GLN A 146 4.28 6.76 -17.32
CA GLN A 146 3.69 8.01 -17.82
C GLN A 146 2.60 7.82 -18.88
N GLU A 147 2.64 6.74 -19.64
CA GLU A 147 1.62 6.42 -20.66
C GLU A 147 0.55 5.42 -20.19
N LEU A 148 0.79 4.72 -19.08
CA LEU A 148 -0.07 3.64 -18.60
C LEU A 148 -0.89 4.04 -17.37
N ASP A 149 -0.37 5.00 -16.61
CA ASP A 149 -0.95 5.45 -15.36
C ASP A 149 -1.38 6.91 -15.45
N ARG A 150 -2.48 7.23 -14.79
CA ARG A 150 -3.04 8.60 -14.75
C ARG A 150 -2.18 9.55 -13.92
N TYR A 151 -1.52 9.02 -12.91
CA TYR A 151 -0.75 9.77 -11.92
C TYR A 151 0.37 8.91 -11.35
N ALA A 152 1.29 9.56 -10.63
CA ALA A 152 2.26 8.87 -9.78
C ALA A 152 1.88 9.01 -8.31
N ILE A 153 2.05 7.93 -7.53
CA ILE A 153 1.85 7.93 -6.08
C ILE A 153 3.21 8.10 -5.38
N SER A 154 3.31 9.14 -4.57
CA SER A 154 4.44 9.39 -3.67
C SER A 154 4.09 9.08 -2.21
N ALA A 155 5.09 9.15 -1.33
CA ALA A 155 4.86 9.08 0.12
C ALA A 155 3.80 10.09 0.60
N ARG A 156 3.89 11.35 0.13
CA ARG A 156 2.91 12.39 0.43
C ARG A 156 1.52 12.01 -0.07
N SER A 157 1.42 11.48 -1.30
CA SER A 157 0.15 11.08 -1.89
C SER A 157 -0.57 10.01 -1.07
N LYS A 158 0.16 9.06 -0.48
CA LYS A 158 -0.43 8.05 0.41
C LYS A 158 -1.05 8.67 1.67
N GLY A 159 -0.37 9.68 2.25
CA GLY A 159 -0.92 10.47 3.36
C GLY A 159 -2.15 11.28 2.97
N ASP A 160 -2.10 11.96 1.81
CA ASP A 160 -3.22 12.75 1.27
C ASP A 160 -4.48 11.88 1.06
N ILE A 161 -4.33 10.63 0.58
CA ILE A 161 -5.46 9.68 0.43
C ILE A 161 -6.12 9.42 1.79
N VAL A 162 -5.33 9.02 2.78
CA VAL A 162 -5.87 8.71 4.12
C VAL A 162 -6.49 9.96 4.75
N GLY A 163 -5.89 11.13 4.58
CA GLY A 163 -6.47 12.40 5.02
C GLY A 163 -7.85 12.63 4.41
N ALA A 164 -7.98 12.49 3.08
CA ALA A 164 -9.25 12.65 2.39
C ALA A 164 -10.32 11.66 2.87
N LEU A 165 -9.95 10.40 3.12
CA LEU A 165 -10.88 9.40 3.67
C LEU A 165 -11.41 9.79 5.06
N ARG A 166 -10.52 10.31 5.91
CA ARG A 166 -10.90 10.77 7.25
C ARG A 166 -11.76 12.03 7.19
N GLU A 167 -11.48 12.95 6.28
CA GLU A 167 -12.31 14.13 6.03
C GLU A 167 -13.72 13.75 5.54
N LEU A 168 -13.83 12.68 4.75
CA LEU A 168 -15.11 12.08 4.39
C LEU A 168 -15.80 11.39 5.57
N GLY A 169 -15.11 11.18 6.69
CA GLY A 169 -15.61 10.66 7.97
C GLY A 169 -15.38 9.16 8.20
N TRP A 170 -14.56 8.50 7.38
CA TRP A 170 -14.22 7.10 7.58
C TRP A 170 -13.29 6.91 8.78
N ILE A 171 -13.43 5.78 9.48
CA ILE A 171 -12.39 5.30 10.38
C ILE A 171 -11.36 4.56 9.52
N VAL A 172 -10.17 5.12 9.39
CA VAL A 172 -9.16 4.57 8.48
C VAL A 172 -8.17 3.70 9.23
N ILE A 173 -8.06 2.44 8.82
CA ILE A 173 -6.97 1.55 9.19
C ILE A 173 -6.01 1.47 8.02
N ALA A 174 -4.73 1.79 8.24
CA ALA A 174 -3.70 1.73 7.20
C ALA A 174 -2.64 0.68 7.51
N ALA A 175 -2.08 0.00 6.51
CA ALA A 175 -0.99 -0.96 6.68
C ALA A 175 0.18 -0.69 5.74
N GLY A 176 1.41 -0.82 6.23
CA GLY A 176 2.61 -0.56 5.43
C GLY A 176 3.90 -1.02 6.11
N ASP A 177 4.97 -1.10 5.33
CA ASP A 177 6.25 -1.67 5.75
C ASP A 177 7.39 -0.66 5.83
N SER A 178 7.29 0.48 5.15
CA SER A 178 8.42 1.36 4.90
C SER A 178 8.18 2.81 5.32
N LEU A 179 9.24 3.63 5.31
CA LEU A 179 9.11 5.07 5.52
C LEU A 179 8.29 5.77 4.43
N VAL A 180 8.11 5.16 3.26
CA VAL A 180 7.21 5.69 2.22
C VAL A 180 5.77 5.66 2.69
N ASP A 181 5.43 4.75 3.60
CA ASP A 181 4.09 4.59 4.17
C ASP A 181 3.88 5.44 5.42
N LEU A 182 4.93 6.00 6.01
CA LEU A 182 4.82 6.77 7.25
C LEU A 182 3.73 7.86 7.18
N PRO A 183 3.62 8.68 6.11
CA PRO A 183 2.54 9.67 6.02
C PRO A 183 1.13 9.04 6.04
N MET A 184 0.96 7.89 5.41
CA MET A 184 -0.31 7.12 5.40
C MET A 184 -0.64 6.57 6.79
N LEU A 185 0.36 5.98 7.45
CA LEU A 185 0.23 5.33 8.75
C LEU A 185 0.00 6.35 9.87
N THR A 186 0.67 7.50 9.82
CA THR A 186 0.46 8.59 10.79
C THR A 186 -0.88 9.29 10.59
N ALA A 187 -1.37 9.39 9.35
CA ALA A 187 -2.64 10.03 9.07
C ALA A 187 -3.85 9.16 9.49
N ALA A 188 -3.70 7.84 9.56
CA ALA A 188 -4.77 6.90 9.86
C ALA A 188 -5.23 6.96 11.33
N ASP A 189 -6.47 6.54 11.59
CA ASP A 189 -6.97 6.37 12.96
C ASP A 189 -6.26 5.20 13.66
N MET A 190 -5.91 4.17 12.88
CA MET A 190 -5.09 3.05 13.30
C MET A 190 -4.10 2.61 12.22
N ALA A 191 -2.95 2.12 12.66
CA ALA A 191 -1.90 1.65 11.76
C ALA A 191 -1.48 0.21 12.08
N LEU A 192 -1.39 -0.61 11.04
CA LEU A 192 -0.80 -1.94 11.04
C LEU A 192 0.63 -1.83 10.50
N PHE A 193 1.60 -1.88 11.40
CA PHE A 193 3.01 -2.02 11.04
C PHE A 193 3.26 -3.45 10.53
N VAL A 194 3.76 -3.56 9.30
CA VAL A 194 4.08 -4.83 8.66
C VAL A 194 5.59 -4.91 8.41
N PRO A 195 6.37 -5.70 9.16
CA PRO A 195 7.81 -5.73 8.97
C PRO A 195 8.21 -6.44 7.66
N ASP A 196 9.14 -5.83 6.93
CA ASP A 196 9.84 -6.50 5.84
C ASP A 196 10.82 -7.58 6.37
N SER A 197 11.54 -8.26 5.49
CA SER A 197 12.51 -9.30 5.89
C SER A 197 13.63 -8.79 6.81
N LYS A 198 13.90 -7.48 6.85
CA LYS A 198 14.88 -6.82 7.72
C LYS A 198 14.27 -6.22 8.98
N GLY A 199 12.95 -6.30 9.13
CA GLY A 199 12.21 -5.81 10.29
C GLY A 199 11.92 -4.31 10.23
N SER A 200 12.08 -3.70 9.05
CA SER A 200 11.77 -2.29 8.78
C SER A 200 12.24 -1.32 9.87
N PRO A 201 13.54 -1.32 10.26
CA PRO A 201 14.01 -0.64 11.47
C PRO A 201 13.76 0.88 11.46
N ALA A 202 13.82 1.52 10.29
CA ALA A 202 13.56 2.94 10.16
C ALA A 202 12.10 3.29 10.46
N LEU A 203 11.13 2.60 9.82
CA LEU A 203 9.71 2.80 10.12
C LEU A 203 9.38 2.40 11.56
N ARG A 204 9.94 1.28 12.03
CA ARG A 204 9.75 0.80 13.40
C ARG A 204 10.15 1.85 14.44
N SER A 205 11.24 2.58 14.20
CA SER A 205 11.70 3.65 15.10
C SER A 205 10.70 4.80 15.17
N GLU A 206 10.08 5.17 14.04
CA GLU A 206 9.09 6.25 13.97
C GLU A 206 7.76 5.87 14.63
N LEU A 207 7.39 4.59 14.58
CA LEU A 207 6.12 4.10 15.12
C LEU A 207 6.19 3.63 16.58
N ALA A 208 7.40 3.53 17.16
CA ALA A 208 7.59 3.02 18.51
C ALA A 208 6.84 3.87 19.54
N GLY A 209 6.00 3.23 20.36
CA GLY A 209 5.24 3.91 21.42
C GLY A 209 3.99 4.68 20.93
N VAL A 210 3.65 4.63 19.65
CA VAL A 210 2.41 5.22 19.12
C VAL A 210 1.22 4.34 19.50
N PRO A 211 0.25 4.80 20.32
CA PRO A 211 -0.81 3.94 20.87
C PRO A 211 -1.75 3.32 19.83
N SER A 212 -1.92 3.99 18.69
CA SER A 212 -2.76 3.57 17.56
C SER A 212 -2.06 2.61 16.58
N VAL A 213 -0.79 2.25 16.84
CA VAL A 213 -0.05 1.29 16.02
C VAL A 213 -0.15 -0.11 16.60
N ARG A 214 -0.33 -1.10 15.73
CA ARG A 214 -0.15 -2.52 16.03
C ARG A 214 0.83 -3.14 15.06
N HIS A 215 1.67 -4.03 15.55
CA HIS A 215 2.50 -4.88 14.73
C HIS A 215 1.67 -6.08 14.26
N LEU A 216 1.36 -6.14 12.96
CA LEU A 216 0.70 -7.31 12.38
C LEU A 216 1.71 -8.46 12.29
N LEU A 217 1.37 -9.58 12.91
CA LEU A 217 2.22 -10.76 12.92
C LEU A 217 2.22 -11.41 11.55
N VAL A 218 3.34 -11.22 10.85
CA VAL A 218 3.63 -11.87 9.55
C VAL A 218 4.66 -12.98 9.66
N ASP A 219 5.31 -13.10 10.82
CA ASP A 219 6.26 -14.14 11.22
C ASP A 219 6.44 -14.15 12.77
N ASP A 220 7.48 -14.85 13.24
CA ASP A 220 7.77 -15.04 14.67
C ASP A 220 8.43 -13.84 15.35
N ARG A 221 8.80 -12.78 14.62
CA ARG A 221 9.48 -11.63 15.19
C ARG A 221 8.52 -10.82 16.06
N ARG A 222 9.06 -10.26 17.14
CA ARG A 222 8.36 -9.34 18.04
C ARG A 222 9.28 -8.16 18.31
N PHE A 223 8.70 -6.98 18.49
CA PHE A 223 9.45 -5.74 18.66
C PHE A 223 8.96 -5.01 19.90
N ASP A 224 9.90 -4.65 20.79
CA ASP A 224 9.59 -3.91 22.00
C ASP A 224 8.91 -2.58 21.66
N GLY A 225 7.90 -2.21 22.46
CA GLY A 225 7.14 -0.97 22.29
C GLY A 225 6.13 -0.99 21.13
N LEU A 226 5.92 -2.13 20.48
CA LEU A 226 4.89 -2.33 19.45
C LEU A 226 3.99 -3.51 19.81
N PRO A 227 2.79 -3.25 20.37
CA PRO A 227 1.82 -4.29 20.65
C PRO A 227 1.47 -5.06 19.37
N THR A 228 1.41 -6.39 19.48
CA THR A 228 1.21 -7.27 18.32
C THR A 228 -0.25 -7.66 18.13
N CYS A 229 -0.63 -7.99 16.91
CA CYS A 229 -1.93 -8.58 16.58
C CYS A 229 -1.76 -9.67 15.52
N THR A 230 -2.52 -10.74 15.65
CA THR A 230 -2.67 -11.79 14.64
C THR A 230 -3.54 -11.32 13.48
N ALA A 231 -3.59 -12.11 12.40
CA ALA A 231 -4.48 -11.84 11.26
C ALA A 231 -5.96 -11.79 11.68
N ALA A 232 -6.41 -12.77 12.48
CA ALA A 232 -7.77 -12.83 13.00
C ALA A 232 -8.12 -11.60 13.86
N GLU A 233 -7.25 -11.21 14.80
CA GLU A 233 -7.50 -10.05 15.65
C GLU A 233 -7.49 -8.74 14.85
N ALA A 234 -6.61 -8.62 13.84
CA ALA A 234 -6.60 -7.46 12.95
C ALA A 234 -7.92 -7.38 12.15
N ALA A 235 -8.42 -8.51 11.63
CA ALA A 235 -9.69 -8.56 10.92
C ALA A 235 -10.86 -8.16 11.84
N GLU A 236 -10.93 -8.71 13.05
CA GLU A 236 -11.97 -8.37 14.02
C GLU A 236 -11.95 -6.87 14.37
N MET A 237 -10.76 -6.33 14.65
CA MET A 237 -10.57 -4.90 14.94
C MET A 237 -11.05 -4.02 13.80
N ILE A 238 -10.78 -4.38 12.54
CA ILE A 238 -11.21 -3.61 11.37
C ILE A 238 -12.75 -3.63 11.27
N ILE A 239 -13.40 -4.78 11.44
CA ILE A 239 -14.86 -4.90 11.43
C ILE A 239 -15.50 -4.05 12.54
N GLN A 240 -14.88 -4.01 13.72
CA GLN A 240 -15.37 -3.25 14.88
C GLN A 240 -15.08 -1.73 14.78
N GLY A 241 -14.60 -1.25 13.64
CA GLY A 241 -14.34 0.17 13.42
C GLY A 241 -13.08 0.66 14.13
N GLY A 242 -12.01 -0.13 14.12
CA GLY A 242 -10.76 0.20 14.80
C GLY A 242 -10.86 0.14 16.33
N LYS A 243 -11.92 -0.44 16.89
CA LYS A 243 -12.04 -0.66 18.33
C LYS A 243 -11.35 -1.97 18.69
N TRP A 244 -10.50 -1.91 19.70
CA TRP A 244 -9.89 -3.10 20.29
C TRP A 244 -10.66 -3.48 21.55
N SER A 245 -11.31 -4.64 21.52
CA SER A 245 -11.85 -5.30 22.71
C SER A 245 -10.68 -5.96 23.43
N ALA A 246 -10.03 -5.26 24.37
CA ALA A 246 -9.04 -5.92 25.22
C ALA A 246 -9.76 -6.93 26.12
N ASN A 247 -9.50 -8.22 25.92
CA ASN A 247 -9.67 -9.24 26.96
C ASN A 247 -8.41 -9.30 27.82
#